data_AF-A0A1D2IEE2-F1
#
_entry.id   AF-A0A1D2IEE2-F1
#
_cell.length_a   1.000
_cell.length_b   1.000
_cell.length_c   1.000
_cell.angle_alpha   90.00
_cell.angle_beta   90.00
_cell.angle_gamma   90.00
#
_symmetry.space_group_name_H-M   'P 1'
#
loop_
_entity.id
_entity.type
_entity.pdbx_description
1 polymer ?
#
loop_
_entity_poly.entity_id
_entity_poly.type
_entity_poly.pdbx_seq_one_letter_code
_entity_poly.pdbx_strand_id
1 'polypeptide(L)'
;MSAQGEESFFVDALTGYQWARDSAGLAPSTIDQLIKPVIEVCDFYGTVPWHLTPREVDKYFAGPGKRAHHTHRQKLNHIDAFFAFLEQRYAYEIMMRFGATVESPVDPFNRPVHRGDFGLRIPPSQTAMKEFFARWREQLPSARKYAVACRDYVMTKIAYVSGVRAAELCPVTIGDVHWEHGQRGRLVVQGKGARGRGLARRTCSERRANCSGGTSRRSGRSSATTPITRRHPCGRPSASRRR
;
A
#
# COMPACT_ATOMS: atom_id res chain seq x y z
N MET A 1 26.77 26.34 -19.07
CA MET A 1 27.52 25.09 -18.79
C MET A 1 26.84 23.96 -19.58
N SER A 2 27.40 22.77 -19.72
CA SER A 2 26.86 21.75 -20.64
C SER A 2 25.69 20.96 -20.03
N ALA A 3 24.65 20.69 -20.84
CA ALA A 3 23.48 19.90 -20.44
C ALA A 3 23.82 18.51 -19.88
N GLN A 4 24.91 17.90 -20.37
CA GLN A 4 25.47 16.64 -19.85
C GLN A 4 25.77 16.69 -18.33
N GLY A 5 26.11 17.85 -17.78
CA GLY A 5 26.32 18.03 -16.34
C GLY A 5 25.03 18.01 -15.53
N GLU A 6 23.93 18.47 -16.13
CA GLU A 6 22.59 18.44 -15.55
C GLU A 6 21.97 17.04 -15.64
N GLU A 7 22.14 16.36 -16.78
CA GLU A 7 21.77 14.96 -16.98
C GLU A 7 22.47 14.04 -15.96
N SER A 8 23.79 14.20 -15.79
CA SER A 8 24.56 13.46 -14.78
C SER A 8 24.02 13.72 -13.36
N PHE A 9 23.80 14.99 -13.00
CA PHE A 9 23.29 15.34 -11.67
C PHE A 9 21.85 14.85 -11.44
N PHE A 10 21.04 14.75 -12.49
CA PHE A 10 19.70 14.14 -12.41
C PHE A 10 19.79 12.64 -12.09
N VAL A 11 20.70 11.90 -12.72
CA VAL A 11 20.95 10.48 -12.40
C VAL A 11 21.46 10.29 -10.96
N ASP A 12 22.34 11.17 -10.49
CA ASP A 12 22.81 11.18 -9.10
C ASP A 12 21.65 11.47 -8.12
N ALA A 13 20.80 12.45 -8.42
CA ALA A 13 19.64 12.80 -7.59
C ALA A 13 18.55 11.70 -7.58
N LEU A 14 18.33 11.00 -8.70
CA LEU A 14 17.49 9.81 -8.76
C LEU A 14 18.05 8.69 -7.87
N THR A 15 19.35 8.45 -7.93
CA THR A 15 20.04 7.43 -7.13
C THR A 15 19.98 7.77 -5.63
N GLY A 16 20.22 9.03 -5.27
CA GLY A 16 20.03 9.56 -3.92
C GLY A 16 18.59 9.42 -3.41
N TYR A 17 17.59 9.55 -4.30
CA TYR A 17 16.19 9.27 -3.97
C TYR A 17 15.95 7.78 -3.72
N GLN A 18 16.47 6.90 -4.58
CA GLN A 18 16.35 5.45 -4.39
C GLN A 18 16.94 5.03 -3.04
N TRP A 19 18.14 5.48 -2.67
CA TRP A 19 18.73 5.23 -1.35
C TRP A 19 17.91 5.80 -0.18
N ALA A 20 17.31 6.99 -0.34
CA ALA A 20 16.42 7.58 0.66
C ALA A 20 15.10 6.80 0.85
N ARG A 21 14.67 6.03 -0.16
CA ARG A 21 13.47 5.18 -0.08
C ARG A 21 13.81 3.74 0.35
N ASP A 22 14.99 3.22 0.01
CA ASP A 22 15.50 1.93 0.49
C ASP A 22 15.81 1.96 1.99
N SER A 23 16.46 3.03 2.48
CA SER A 23 16.68 3.26 3.91
C SER A 23 15.38 3.46 4.73
N ALA A 24 14.30 3.93 4.08
CA ALA A 24 12.95 3.91 4.65
C ALA A 24 12.28 2.52 4.63
N GLY A 25 12.97 1.50 4.09
CA GLY A 25 12.59 0.10 4.08
C GLY A 25 11.65 -0.32 2.95
N LEU A 26 11.55 0.44 1.84
CA LEU A 26 10.69 0.07 0.70
C LEU A 26 11.30 -1.07 -0.13
N ALA A 27 10.47 -2.00 -0.60
CA ALA A 27 10.92 -3.03 -1.54
C ALA A 27 11.39 -2.43 -2.89
N PRO A 28 12.47 -2.96 -3.51
CA PRO A 28 13.03 -2.41 -4.76
C PRO A 28 12.01 -2.19 -5.87
N SER A 29 11.13 -3.16 -6.13
CA SER A 29 10.06 -3.05 -7.14
C SER A 29 9.01 -1.97 -6.86
N THR A 30 8.98 -1.42 -5.64
CA THR A 30 8.21 -0.20 -5.30
C THR A 30 9.04 1.06 -5.54
N ILE A 31 10.34 1.03 -5.24
CA ILE A 31 11.27 2.14 -5.48
C ILE A 31 11.34 2.48 -6.98
N ASP A 32 11.47 1.45 -7.84
CA ASP A 32 11.43 1.62 -9.31
C ASP A 32 10.16 2.31 -9.79
N GLN A 33 9.02 2.01 -9.15
CA GLN A 33 7.73 2.61 -9.50
C GLN A 33 7.63 4.09 -9.08
N LEU A 34 8.42 4.54 -8.10
CA LEU A 34 8.45 5.95 -7.69
C LEU A 34 9.20 6.82 -8.71
N ILE A 35 10.32 6.35 -9.26
CA ILE A 35 11.15 7.14 -10.18
C ILE A 35 10.65 7.11 -11.63
N LYS A 36 10.05 6.00 -12.09
CA LYS A 36 9.58 5.85 -13.48
C LYS A 36 8.70 7.02 -13.97
N PRO A 37 7.71 7.53 -13.21
CA PRO A 37 6.90 8.67 -13.65
C PRO A 37 7.64 9.99 -13.84
N VAL A 38 8.81 10.16 -13.22
CA VAL A 38 9.68 11.34 -13.43
C VAL A 38 10.46 11.16 -14.73
N ILE A 39 11.14 10.01 -14.86
CA ILE A 39 11.91 9.62 -16.06
C ILE A 39 11.03 9.68 -17.32
N GLU A 40 9.85 9.06 -17.29
CA GLU A 40 8.87 9.05 -18.40
C GLU A 40 8.37 10.45 -18.86
N VAL A 41 8.56 11.50 -18.05
CA VAL A 41 8.22 12.90 -18.37
C VAL A 41 9.47 13.65 -18.85
N CYS A 42 10.60 13.47 -18.15
CA CYS A 42 11.89 14.02 -18.54
C CYS A 42 12.31 13.55 -19.95
N ASP A 43 12.25 12.24 -20.20
CA ASP A 43 12.57 11.61 -21.49
C ASP A 43 11.66 12.11 -22.63
N PHE A 44 10.39 12.42 -22.33
CA PHE A 44 9.42 12.89 -23.33
C PHE A 44 9.68 14.33 -23.77
N TYR A 45 10.19 15.18 -22.87
CA TYR A 45 10.54 16.57 -23.16
C TYR A 45 12.03 16.79 -23.47
N GLY A 46 12.88 15.78 -23.28
CA GLY A 46 14.33 15.93 -23.40
C GLY A 46 14.92 16.90 -22.39
N THR A 47 14.39 16.90 -21.15
CA THR A 47 14.72 17.91 -20.13
C THR A 47 14.80 17.33 -18.72
N VAL A 48 15.50 18.03 -17.83
CA VAL A 48 15.71 17.66 -16.42
C VAL A 48 14.61 18.21 -15.50
N PRO A 49 14.39 17.64 -14.30
CA PRO A 49 13.22 17.95 -13.47
C PRO A 49 13.04 19.44 -13.13
N TRP A 50 14.11 20.16 -12.79
CA TRP A 50 14.06 21.59 -12.44
C TRP A 50 13.83 22.53 -13.63
N HIS A 51 13.56 21.98 -14.82
CA HIS A 51 13.12 22.72 -16.00
C HIS A 51 11.72 22.30 -16.50
N LEU A 52 11.03 21.37 -15.81
CA LEU A 52 9.65 21.02 -16.13
C LEU A 52 8.66 22.06 -15.60
N THR A 53 7.83 22.61 -16.48
CA THR A 53 6.73 23.50 -16.06
C THR A 53 5.43 22.72 -15.78
N PRO A 54 4.52 23.25 -14.94
CA PRO A 54 3.18 22.68 -14.77
C PRO A 54 2.43 22.47 -16.10
N ARG A 55 2.60 23.41 -17.05
CA ARG A 55 1.98 23.35 -18.38
C ARG A 55 2.47 22.18 -19.24
N GLU A 56 3.69 21.69 -19.02
CA GLU A 56 4.23 20.52 -19.71
C GLU A 56 3.74 19.23 -19.06
N VAL A 57 3.71 19.18 -17.73
CA VAL A 57 3.07 18.09 -16.97
C VAL A 57 1.60 17.92 -17.40
N ASP A 58 0.83 19.01 -17.46
CA ASP A 58 -0.56 19.01 -17.91
C ASP A 58 -0.69 18.50 -19.35
N LYS A 59 0.11 19.01 -20.30
CA LYS A 59 0.11 18.55 -21.70
C LYS A 59 0.43 17.06 -21.83
N TYR A 60 1.44 16.58 -21.09
CA TYR A 60 1.86 15.18 -21.09
C TYR A 60 0.76 14.24 -20.57
N PHE A 61 -0.01 14.68 -19.58
CA PHE A 61 -1.12 13.89 -19.03
C PHE A 61 -2.45 14.05 -19.80
N ALA A 62 -2.65 15.17 -20.50
CA ALA A 62 -3.79 15.43 -21.38
C ALA A 62 -3.66 14.85 -22.80
N GLY A 63 -2.49 14.30 -23.16
CA GLY A 63 -2.16 13.78 -24.49
C GLY A 63 -3.05 12.62 -25.01
N PRO A 64 -2.91 12.24 -26.29
CA PRO A 64 -3.77 11.26 -26.95
C PRO A 64 -3.64 9.86 -26.32
N GLY A 65 -4.62 9.51 -25.49
CA GLY A 65 -4.73 8.20 -24.84
C GLY A 65 -5.18 8.36 -23.39
N LYS A 66 -6.50 8.18 -23.13
CA LYS A 66 -7.08 8.34 -21.78
C LYS A 66 -6.53 7.30 -20.80
N ARG A 67 -5.42 7.65 -20.13
CA ARG A 67 -4.85 6.91 -19.00
C ARG A 67 -5.91 6.76 -17.91
N ALA A 68 -6.00 5.58 -17.28
CA ALA A 68 -6.99 5.36 -16.23
C ALA A 68 -6.74 6.29 -15.04
N HIS A 69 -7.82 6.83 -14.45
CA HIS A 69 -7.73 7.87 -13.40
C HIS A 69 -6.85 7.47 -12.20
N HIS A 70 -6.83 6.18 -11.83
CA HIS A 70 -5.94 5.67 -10.78
C HIS A 70 -4.45 5.77 -11.17
N THR A 71 -4.11 5.51 -12.43
CA THR A 71 -2.75 5.56 -12.97
C THR A 71 -2.27 7.02 -13.06
N HIS A 72 -3.15 7.91 -13.55
CA HIS A 72 -2.91 9.36 -13.57
C HIS A 72 -2.57 9.89 -12.18
N ARG A 73 -3.44 9.61 -11.20
CA ARG A 73 -3.25 9.96 -9.80
C ARG A 73 -1.96 9.38 -9.20
N GLN A 74 -1.62 8.13 -9.52
CA GLN A 74 -0.39 7.52 -9.02
C GLN A 74 0.87 8.22 -9.57
N LYS A 75 0.92 8.50 -10.88
CA LYS A 75 2.07 9.15 -11.52
C LYS A 75 2.32 10.55 -10.96
N LEU A 76 1.30 11.41 -10.89
CA LEU A 76 1.41 12.75 -10.32
C LEU A 76 1.83 12.73 -8.84
N ASN A 77 1.26 11.83 -8.02
CA ASN A 77 1.67 11.67 -6.62
C ASN A 77 3.14 11.25 -6.46
N HIS A 78 3.69 10.49 -7.42
CA HIS A 78 5.10 10.08 -7.39
C HIS A 78 6.04 11.23 -7.80
N ILE A 79 5.63 12.05 -8.78
CA ILE A 79 6.34 13.26 -9.20
C ILE A 79 6.38 14.27 -8.04
N ASP A 80 5.25 14.62 -7.44
CA ASP A 80 5.15 15.53 -6.30
C ASP A 80 6.03 15.09 -5.12
N ALA A 81 6.07 13.78 -4.84
CA ALA A 81 6.90 13.17 -3.79
C ALA A 81 8.40 13.06 -4.12
N PHE A 82 8.80 13.31 -5.37
CA PHE A 82 10.20 13.44 -5.81
C PHE A 82 10.65 14.90 -5.79
N PHE A 83 9.83 15.84 -6.28
CA PHE A 83 10.14 17.27 -6.19
C PHE A 83 10.26 17.74 -4.74
N ALA A 84 9.36 17.33 -3.85
CA ALA A 84 9.47 17.60 -2.41
C ALA A 84 10.75 17.01 -1.74
N PHE A 85 11.45 16.09 -2.41
CA PHE A 85 12.77 15.60 -1.97
C PHE A 85 13.93 16.41 -2.58
N LEU A 86 13.82 16.82 -3.85
CA LEU A 86 14.77 17.76 -4.46
C LEU A 86 14.76 19.09 -3.70
N GLU A 87 13.57 19.64 -3.40
CA GLU A 87 13.36 20.82 -2.57
C GLU A 87 14.07 20.69 -1.22
N GLN A 88 13.91 19.55 -0.54
CA GLN A 88 14.44 19.31 0.81
C GLN A 88 15.95 19.02 0.88
N ARG A 89 16.60 18.58 -0.20
CA ARG A 89 18.01 18.15 -0.18
C ARG A 89 18.94 18.81 -1.19
N TYR A 90 18.43 19.20 -2.35
CA TYR A 90 19.22 19.59 -3.52
C TYR A 90 18.90 20.99 -4.06
N ALA A 91 17.83 21.67 -3.60
CA ALA A 91 17.42 22.98 -4.11
C ALA A 91 18.55 24.03 -4.11
N TYR A 92 19.31 24.14 -3.01
CA TYR A 92 20.45 25.06 -2.93
C TYR A 92 21.58 24.67 -3.90
N GLU A 93 21.84 23.37 -4.07
CA GLU A 93 22.89 22.88 -4.96
C GLU A 93 22.52 23.06 -6.44
N ILE A 94 21.27 22.80 -6.82
CA ILE A 94 20.72 23.03 -8.15
C ILE A 94 20.73 24.53 -8.49
N MET A 95 20.31 25.38 -7.54
CA MET A 95 20.39 26.84 -7.66
C MET A 95 21.83 27.33 -7.87
N MET A 96 22.79 26.87 -7.06
CA MET A 96 24.20 27.31 -7.15
C MET A 96 24.94 26.75 -8.38
N ARG A 97 24.60 25.56 -8.87
CA ARG A 97 25.28 24.92 -10.02
C ARG A 97 24.67 25.29 -11.37
N PHE A 98 23.34 25.44 -11.43
CA PHE A 98 22.60 25.55 -12.70
C PHE A 98 21.71 26.81 -12.78
N GLY A 99 21.57 27.57 -11.68
CA GLY A 99 20.72 28.78 -11.63
C GLY A 99 19.21 28.49 -11.63
N ALA A 100 18.81 27.22 -11.46
CA ALA A 100 17.42 26.79 -11.54
C ALA A 100 16.73 26.74 -10.17
N THR A 101 15.48 27.19 -10.11
CA THR A 101 14.58 26.98 -8.98
C THR A 101 13.98 25.58 -9.02
N VAL A 102 14.07 24.84 -7.91
CA VAL A 102 13.30 23.59 -7.76
C VAL A 102 11.94 23.94 -7.19
N GLU A 103 10.89 23.74 -8.00
CA GLU A 103 9.49 23.86 -7.59
C GLU A 103 8.72 22.65 -8.14
N SER A 104 7.84 22.03 -7.33
CA SER A 104 6.97 20.94 -7.82
C SER A 104 6.03 21.43 -8.94
N PRO A 105 6.04 20.81 -10.15
CA PRO A 105 5.12 21.15 -11.23
C PRO A 105 3.70 20.58 -11.01
N VAL A 106 3.43 20.04 -9.81
CA VAL A 106 2.14 19.51 -9.39
C VAL A 106 1.39 20.59 -8.57
N ASP A 107 0.58 21.36 -9.27
CA ASP A 107 -0.10 22.56 -8.76
C ASP A 107 -1.48 22.23 -8.13
N PRO A 108 -2.19 23.21 -7.53
CA PRO A 108 -3.51 22.96 -6.93
C PRO A 108 -4.61 22.49 -7.89
N PHE A 109 -4.45 22.64 -9.21
CA PHE A 109 -5.42 22.25 -10.22
C PHE A 109 -5.18 20.81 -10.72
N ASN A 110 -3.92 20.41 -10.91
CA ASN A 110 -3.58 19.06 -11.34
C ASN A 110 -3.34 18.07 -10.17
N ARG A 111 -3.07 18.55 -8.94
CA ARG A 111 -2.81 17.71 -7.75
C ARG A 111 -3.96 16.71 -7.46
N PRO A 112 -3.70 15.38 -7.45
CA PRO A 112 -4.77 14.38 -7.36
C PRO A 112 -5.53 14.27 -6.02
N VAL A 113 -6.64 15.00 -5.90
CA VAL A 113 -7.56 14.92 -4.74
C VAL A 113 -8.10 13.50 -4.51
N HIS A 114 -8.01 13.00 -3.28
CA HIS A 114 -8.66 11.75 -2.89
C HIS A 114 -10.14 11.97 -2.59
N ARG A 115 -11.00 11.90 -3.62
CA ARG A 115 -12.43 11.59 -3.36
C ARG A 115 -12.50 10.21 -2.70
N GLY A 116 -13.27 10.11 -1.61
CA GLY A 116 -13.31 8.94 -0.73
C GLY A 116 -14.10 7.75 -1.30
N ASP A 117 -14.07 7.56 -2.62
CA ASP A 117 -14.93 6.64 -3.36
C ASP A 117 -14.45 5.20 -3.22
N PHE A 118 -14.52 4.69 -1.99
CA PHE A 118 -14.48 3.27 -1.67
C PHE A 118 -15.78 2.63 -2.19
N GLY A 119 -15.88 2.46 -3.52
CA GLY A 119 -17.02 1.82 -4.19
C GLY A 119 -17.37 0.52 -3.45
N LEU A 120 -18.57 0.48 -2.87
CA LEU A 120 -18.89 -0.39 -1.74
C LEU A 120 -18.86 -1.87 -2.16
N ARG A 121 -17.74 -2.54 -1.89
CA ARG A 121 -17.56 -3.97 -2.13
C ARG A 121 -18.30 -4.77 -1.06
N ILE A 122 -19.62 -4.85 -1.23
CA ILE A 122 -20.49 -5.75 -0.44
C ILE A 122 -20.00 -7.19 -0.68
N PRO A 123 -19.56 -7.92 0.37
CA PRO A 123 -19.16 -9.31 0.21
C PRO A 123 -20.41 -10.20 0.01
N PRO A 124 -20.33 -11.26 -0.83
CA PRO A 124 -21.42 -12.22 -0.97
C PRO A 124 -21.72 -12.95 0.34
N SER A 125 -22.97 -13.35 0.54
CA SER A 125 -23.40 -14.05 1.76
C SER A 125 -22.77 -15.44 1.87
N GLN A 126 -22.67 -15.97 3.11
CA GLN A 126 -22.15 -17.33 3.32
C GLN A 126 -22.99 -18.39 2.59
N THR A 127 -24.30 -18.17 2.43
CA THR A 127 -25.19 -19.08 1.69
C THR A 127 -24.88 -19.06 0.19
N ALA A 128 -24.79 -17.87 -0.42
CA ALA A 128 -24.42 -17.73 -1.83
C ALA A 128 -23.04 -18.35 -2.12
N MET A 129 -22.07 -18.18 -1.22
CA MET A 129 -20.75 -18.82 -1.36
C MET A 129 -20.78 -20.34 -1.18
N LYS A 130 -21.67 -20.89 -0.34
CA LYS A 130 -21.87 -22.35 -0.24
C LYS A 130 -22.44 -22.90 -1.54
N GLU A 131 -23.50 -22.27 -2.07
CA GLU A 131 -24.17 -22.65 -3.33
C GLU A 131 -23.22 -22.58 -4.54
N PHE A 132 -22.44 -21.49 -4.65
CA PHE A 132 -21.40 -21.32 -5.67
C PHE A 132 -20.37 -22.48 -5.66
N PHE A 133 -19.84 -22.83 -4.49
CA PHE A 133 -18.86 -23.91 -4.36
C PHE A 133 -19.47 -25.33 -4.46
N ALA A 134 -20.80 -25.46 -4.43
CA ALA A 134 -21.51 -26.70 -4.74
C ALA A 134 -21.67 -26.86 -6.26
N ARG A 135 -22.32 -25.90 -6.93
CA ARG A 135 -22.52 -25.92 -8.40
C ARG A 135 -21.21 -26.02 -9.18
N TRP A 136 -20.15 -25.32 -8.77
CA TRP A 136 -18.85 -25.46 -9.43
C TRP A 136 -18.28 -26.88 -9.26
N ARG A 137 -18.48 -27.54 -8.11
CA ARG A 137 -18.05 -28.94 -7.91
C ARG A 137 -18.80 -29.90 -8.83
N GLU A 138 -20.11 -29.73 -8.96
CA GLU A 138 -20.97 -30.52 -9.86
C GLU A 138 -20.54 -30.37 -11.32
N GLN A 139 -19.98 -29.23 -11.71
CA GLN A 139 -19.46 -28.96 -13.05
C GLN A 139 -18.00 -29.42 -13.30
N LEU A 140 -17.26 -29.88 -12.28
CA LEU A 140 -15.88 -30.34 -12.48
C LEU A 140 -15.77 -31.53 -13.45
N PRO A 141 -16.59 -32.60 -13.36
CA PRO A 141 -16.45 -33.77 -14.24
C PRO A 141 -16.67 -33.50 -15.73
N SER A 142 -17.47 -32.48 -16.08
CA SER A 142 -17.72 -32.08 -17.47
C SER A 142 -16.74 -31.04 -18.01
N ALA A 143 -15.75 -30.60 -17.22
CA ALA A 143 -14.79 -29.60 -17.64
C ALA A 143 -13.77 -30.15 -18.65
N ARG A 144 -13.66 -29.50 -19.82
CA ARG A 144 -12.71 -29.81 -20.93
C ARG A 144 -11.26 -30.06 -20.49
N LYS A 145 -10.84 -29.49 -19.35
CA LYS A 145 -9.52 -29.71 -18.74
C LYS A 145 -9.66 -29.99 -17.24
N TYR A 146 -10.21 -31.15 -16.88
CA TYR A 146 -10.51 -31.59 -15.50
C TYR A 146 -9.45 -31.17 -14.47
N ALA A 147 -8.18 -31.56 -14.65
CA ALA A 147 -7.10 -31.27 -13.70
C ALA A 147 -6.85 -29.76 -13.48
N VAL A 148 -7.08 -28.91 -14.50
CA VAL A 148 -6.97 -27.45 -14.38
C VAL A 148 -8.17 -26.89 -13.61
N ALA A 149 -9.39 -27.32 -13.95
CA ALA A 149 -10.60 -26.91 -13.23
C ALA A 149 -10.56 -27.31 -11.75
N CYS A 150 -10.04 -28.50 -11.42
CA CYS A 150 -9.81 -28.93 -10.04
C CYS A 150 -8.77 -28.06 -9.32
N ARG A 151 -7.66 -27.69 -9.98
CA ARG A 151 -6.66 -26.76 -9.42
C ARG A 151 -7.29 -25.40 -9.09
N ASP A 152 -8.05 -24.84 -10.03
CA ASP A 152 -8.67 -23.53 -9.86
C ASP A 152 -9.74 -23.54 -8.75
N TYR A 153 -10.58 -24.58 -8.71
CA TYR A 153 -11.53 -24.81 -7.62
C TYR A 153 -10.84 -24.88 -6.25
N VAL A 154 -9.78 -25.69 -6.12
CA VAL A 154 -9.04 -25.86 -4.85
C VAL A 154 -8.35 -24.55 -4.44
N MET A 155 -7.66 -23.87 -5.36
CA MET A 155 -7.00 -22.60 -5.08
C MET A 155 -8.01 -21.51 -4.66
N THR A 156 -9.14 -21.38 -5.36
CA THR A 156 -10.20 -20.43 -4.97
C THR A 156 -10.85 -20.81 -3.64
N LYS A 157 -11.00 -22.11 -3.33
CA LYS A 157 -11.52 -22.57 -2.03
C LYS A 157 -10.56 -22.27 -0.89
N ILE A 158 -9.26 -22.50 -1.06
CA ILE A 158 -8.23 -22.14 -0.07
C ILE A 158 -8.21 -20.63 0.16
N ALA A 159 -8.25 -19.83 -0.92
CA ALA A 159 -8.33 -18.36 -0.83
C ALA A 159 -9.56 -17.91 -0.02
N TYR A 160 -10.73 -18.50 -0.24
CA TYR A 160 -11.95 -18.20 0.51
C TYR A 160 -11.85 -18.56 2.00
N VAL A 161 -11.36 -19.76 2.34
CA VAL A 161 -11.35 -20.28 3.73
C VAL A 161 -10.24 -19.65 4.60
N SER A 162 -9.08 -19.37 4.01
CA SER A 162 -7.92 -18.80 4.74
C SER A 162 -7.80 -17.27 4.56
N GLY A 163 -8.42 -16.69 3.54
CA GLY A 163 -8.33 -15.25 3.21
C GLY A 163 -6.93 -14.78 2.80
N VAL A 164 -6.11 -15.69 2.24
CA VAL A 164 -4.87 -15.35 1.53
C VAL A 164 -5.18 -14.76 0.16
N ARG A 165 -4.26 -13.98 -0.42
CA ARG A 165 -4.43 -13.43 -1.77
C ARG A 165 -4.06 -14.47 -2.83
N ALA A 166 -4.64 -14.38 -4.02
CA ALA A 166 -4.28 -15.27 -5.14
C ALA A 166 -2.76 -15.25 -5.45
N ALA A 167 -2.13 -14.08 -5.46
CA ALA A 167 -0.68 -13.93 -5.63
C ALA A 167 0.15 -14.54 -4.48
N GLU A 168 -0.43 -14.74 -3.30
CA GLU A 168 0.20 -15.43 -2.16
C GLU A 168 0.05 -16.96 -2.26
N LEU A 169 -0.85 -17.46 -3.13
CA LEU A 169 -1.06 -18.89 -3.43
C LEU A 169 -0.32 -19.38 -4.69
N CYS A 170 -0.14 -18.53 -5.70
CA CYS A 170 0.55 -18.90 -6.94
C CYS A 170 1.93 -19.60 -6.74
N PRO A 171 2.79 -19.21 -5.77
CA PRO A 171 4.08 -19.86 -5.54
C PRO A 171 4.05 -20.97 -4.46
N VAL A 172 2.89 -21.34 -3.91
CA VAL A 172 2.81 -22.34 -2.82
C VAL A 172 3.20 -23.73 -3.32
N THR A 173 4.12 -24.37 -2.59
CA THR A 173 4.52 -25.76 -2.83
C THR A 173 3.84 -26.71 -1.83
N ILE A 174 3.90 -28.02 -2.08
CA ILE A 174 3.41 -29.02 -1.12
C ILE A 174 4.20 -28.97 0.21
N GLY A 175 5.45 -28.53 0.19
CA GLY A 175 6.30 -28.35 1.38
C GLY A 175 5.91 -27.14 2.25
N ASP A 176 5.07 -26.22 1.76
CA ASP A 176 4.51 -25.12 2.55
C ASP A 176 3.18 -25.51 3.25
N VAL A 177 2.72 -26.76 3.08
CA VAL A 177 1.52 -27.30 3.71
C VAL A 177 1.90 -28.26 4.84
N HIS A 178 1.58 -27.90 6.09
CA HIS A 178 1.96 -28.66 7.27
C HIS A 178 0.71 -29.27 7.92
N TRP A 179 0.33 -30.48 7.49
CA TRP A 179 -0.83 -31.22 8.00
C TRP A 179 -0.72 -31.52 9.49
N GLU A 180 0.48 -31.91 9.95
CA GLU A 180 0.78 -32.23 11.36
C GLU A 180 0.54 -31.08 12.36
N HIS A 181 0.43 -29.83 11.89
CA HIS A 181 0.44 -28.65 12.74
C HIS A 181 -0.94 -28.29 13.34
N GLY A 182 -1.51 -29.24 14.07
CA GLY A 182 -2.80 -29.13 14.77
C GLY A 182 -3.99 -29.61 13.93
N GLN A 183 -5.18 -29.67 14.53
CA GLN A 183 -6.39 -30.35 14.02
C GLN A 183 -6.85 -30.02 12.58
N ARG A 184 -6.30 -29.00 11.92
CA ARG A 184 -6.66 -28.58 10.55
C ARG A 184 -5.43 -28.25 9.69
N GLY A 185 -4.23 -28.61 10.15
CA GLY A 185 -2.95 -28.21 9.55
C GLY A 185 -2.69 -26.70 9.54
N ARG A 186 -1.61 -26.30 8.89
CA ARG A 186 -1.24 -24.90 8.61
C ARG A 186 -0.75 -24.74 7.18
N LEU A 187 -1.07 -23.60 6.58
CA LEU A 187 -0.52 -23.17 5.30
C LEU A 187 0.48 -22.03 5.52
N VAL A 188 1.70 -22.16 5.00
CA VAL A 188 2.68 -21.08 4.97
C VAL A 188 2.56 -20.34 3.63
N VAL A 189 2.43 -19.01 3.66
CA VAL A 189 2.40 -18.18 2.44
C VAL A 189 3.40 -17.04 2.51
N GLN A 190 3.96 -16.69 1.35
CA GLN A 190 4.80 -15.50 1.20
C GLN A 190 3.92 -14.28 0.97
N GLY A 191 3.59 -13.55 2.04
CA GLY A 191 2.74 -12.37 1.97
C GLY A 191 3.50 -11.09 1.63
N LYS A 192 2.77 -10.04 1.21
CA LYS A 192 3.35 -8.69 1.17
C LYS A 192 3.74 -8.26 2.60
N GLY A 193 5.01 -7.90 2.81
CA GLY A 193 5.52 -7.44 4.09
C GLY A 193 4.91 -6.11 4.56
N ALA A 194 5.01 -5.88 5.88
CA ALA A 194 4.56 -4.65 6.50
C ALA A 194 5.67 -3.59 6.52
N ARG A 195 5.29 -2.32 6.35
CA ARG A 195 6.20 -1.16 6.35
C ARG A 195 7.33 -1.29 5.30
N GLY A 196 6.93 -1.44 4.03
CA GLY A 196 7.83 -1.47 2.87
C GLY A 196 8.58 -2.79 2.65
N ARG A 197 8.92 -3.50 3.74
CA ARG A 197 9.68 -4.77 3.75
C ARG A 197 9.13 -5.77 2.73
N GLY A 198 10.02 -6.58 2.16
CA GLY A 198 9.76 -7.53 1.07
C GLY A 198 8.80 -8.68 1.43
N LEU A 199 8.88 -9.79 0.69
CA LEU A 199 8.02 -10.95 0.95
C LEU A 199 8.26 -11.48 2.38
N ALA A 200 7.17 -11.68 3.11
CA ALA A 200 7.19 -12.09 4.51
C ALA A 200 6.37 -13.36 4.69
N ARG A 201 7.01 -14.43 5.20
CA ARG A 201 6.30 -15.67 5.57
C ARG A 201 5.23 -15.37 6.62
N ARG A 202 3.99 -15.80 6.34
CA ARG A 202 2.86 -15.75 7.28
C ARG A 202 2.20 -17.11 7.30
N THR A 203 1.96 -17.65 8.49
CA THR A 203 1.16 -18.86 8.68
C THR A 203 -0.32 -18.48 8.67
N CYS A 204 -1.11 -19.09 7.79
CA CYS A 204 -2.56 -19.03 7.84
C CYS A 204 -3.13 -20.36 8.34
N SER A 205 -3.97 -20.24 9.38
CA SER A 205 -4.97 -21.25 9.75
C SER A 205 -6.33 -20.83 9.17
N GLU A 206 -7.29 -21.75 9.20
CA GLU A 206 -8.68 -21.46 8.86
C GLU A 206 -9.26 -20.37 9.78
N ARG A 207 -9.91 -19.36 9.19
CA ARG A 207 -10.61 -18.33 9.97
C ARG A 207 -11.94 -18.89 10.46
N ARG A 208 -12.18 -18.86 11.77
CA ARG A 208 -13.56 -18.90 12.28
C ARG A 208 -14.34 -17.78 11.59
N ALA A 209 -15.51 -18.10 11.04
CA ALA A 209 -16.28 -17.21 10.15
C ALA A 209 -17.03 -16.07 10.87
N ASN A 210 -16.39 -15.43 11.85
CA ASN A 210 -16.89 -14.23 12.52
C ASN A 210 -16.31 -12.99 11.81
N CYS A 211 -17.01 -12.51 10.79
CA CYS A 211 -16.70 -11.24 10.14
C CYS A 211 -17.19 -10.05 10.99
N SER A 212 -16.42 -9.65 12.01
CA SER A 212 -16.52 -8.30 12.58
C SER A 212 -15.45 -7.41 11.96
N GLY A 213 -15.83 -6.17 11.62
CA GLY A 213 -15.00 -5.25 10.85
C GLY A 213 -13.78 -4.76 11.64
N GLY A 214 -12.62 -5.40 11.43
CA GLY A 214 -11.35 -4.98 11.99
C GLY A 214 -10.80 -3.70 11.36
N THR A 215 -11.39 -2.55 11.68
CA THR A 215 -10.74 -1.25 11.47
C THR A 215 -9.39 -1.23 12.19
N SER A 216 -8.40 -0.60 11.56
CA SER A 216 -7.04 -0.56 12.11
C SER A 216 -7.01 0.17 13.45
N ARG A 217 -6.82 -0.56 14.55
CA ARG A 217 -6.50 0.04 15.85
C ARG A 217 -5.18 0.81 15.75
N ARG A 218 -5.30 2.13 15.59
CA ARG A 218 -4.19 3.08 15.63
C ARG A 218 -3.50 2.92 16.99
N SER A 219 -2.22 2.57 17.01
CA SER A 219 -1.48 2.32 18.25
C SER A 219 -1.17 3.64 18.97
N GLY A 220 -2.12 4.11 19.80
CA GLY A 220 -1.85 5.17 20.77
C GLY A 220 -0.79 4.71 21.76
N ARG A 221 0.25 5.52 21.97
CA ARG A 221 1.18 5.31 23.08
C ARG A 221 0.43 5.53 24.39
N SER A 222 0.51 4.58 25.31
CA SER A 222 0.26 4.85 26.73
C SER A 222 1.58 4.79 27.47
N SER A 223 2.08 5.94 27.91
CA SER A 223 3.08 6.02 28.97
C SER A 223 2.46 5.59 30.31
N ALA A 224 3.31 5.24 31.28
CA ALA A 224 2.91 4.60 32.54
C ALA A 224 2.76 5.58 33.71
N THR A 225 2.16 5.09 34.80
CA THR A 225 2.18 5.66 36.17
C THR A 225 1.32 6.95 36.31
N THR A 226 0.40 7.09 37.26
CA THR A 226 0.51 6.88 38.72
C THR A 226 -0.85 6.49 39.34
N PRO A 227 -0.93 5.64 40.38
CA PRO A 227 -2.19 5.31 41.07
C PRO A 227 -2.63 6.43 42.04
N ILE A 228 -3.91 6.81 42.02
CA ILE A 228 -4.49 7.75 42.98
C ILE A 228 -5.12 6.98 44.15
N THR A 229 -4.61 7.21 45.36
CA THR A 229 -5.17 6.67 46.60
C THR A 229 -6.41 7.46 47.04
N ARG A 230 -7.51 6.77 47.34
CA ARG A 230 -8.69 7.39 47.97
C ARG A 230 -8.36 7.74 49.43
N ARG A 231 -8.42 9.03 49.80
CA ARG A 231 -8.47 9.46 51.20
C ARG A 231 -9.92 9.60 51.66
N HIS A 232 -10.24 9.04 52.82
CA HIS A 232 -11.43 9.44 53.59
C HIS A 232 -11.15 10.74 54.36
N PRO A 233 -12.15 11.63 54.50
CA PRO A 233 -12.24 12.55 55.60
C PRO A 233 -13.30 12.06 56.63
N CYS A 234 -12.92 11.96 57.89
CA CYS A 234 -13.86 11.77 59.00
C CYS A 234 -14.06 13.11 59.74
N GLY A 235 -15.32 13.46 60.05
CA GLY A 235 -15.65 14.69 60.78
C GLY A 235 -17.14 14.73 61.17
N ARG A 236 -17.43 14.48 62.45
CA ARG A 236 -18.72 14.68 63.15
C ARG A 236 -18.73 16.07 63.84
N PRO A 237 -19.85 16.59 64.41
CA PRO A 237 -21.20 16.03 64.63
C PRO A 237 -22.29 16.83 63.83
N SER A 238 -23.50 17.26 64.26
CA SER A 238 -24.25 17.23 65.54
C SER A 238 -25.75 17.57 65.39
N ALA A 239 -26.56 16.99 66.28
CA ALA A 239 -27.83 17.51 66.86
C ALA A 239 -29.14 17.58 66.02
N SER A 240 -30.26 17.64 66.77
CA SER A 240 -31.71 17.69 66.39
C SER A 240 -32.23 16.57 65.46
N ARG A 241 -33.17 15.67 65.81
CA ARG A 241 -34.30 15.57 66.78
C ARG A 241 -35.64 16.10 66.23
N ARG A 242 -36.70 15.29 66.41
CA ARG A 242 -38.11 15.40 65.94
C ARG A 242 -38.35 14.72 64.57
N ARG A 243 -39.43 13.96 64.39
CA ARG A 243 -40.36 13.39 65.40
C ARG A 243 -40.93 12.06 64.92
#